data_AF-A0A1H2WNJ5-F1
#
_entry.id   AF-A0A1H2WNJ5-F1
#
_cell.length_a   1.000
_cell.length_b   1.000
_cell.length_c   1.000
_cell.angle_alpha   90.00
_cell.angle_beta   90.00
_cell.angle_gamma   90.00
#
_symmetry.space_group_name_H-M   'P 1'
#
loop_
_entity.id
_entity.type
_entity.pdbx_description
1 polymer ?
#
loop_
_entity_poly.entity_id
_entity_poly.type
_entity_poly.pdbx_seq_one_letter_code
_entity_poly.pdbx_strand_id
1 'polypeptide(L)'
;MDRPKSYYKEKTYRILEYVDILSNKIKGRKKTEEEKMMENLKRAHEEWKNKEIYFQWVTDPDLVDHAIYELEASKIKYIYLLKKVRERNIR
;
A
#
# COMPACT_ATOMS: atom_id res chain seq x y z
N MET A 1 2.55 -10.47 42.68
CA MET A 1 1.07 -10.35 42.64
C MET A 1 0.66 -10.07 41.22
N ASP A 2 -0.10 -10.97 40.60
CA ASP A 2 -0.64 -10.77 39.26
C ASP A 2 -1.71 -9.68 39.26
N ARG A 3 -1.65 -8.79 38.28
CA ARG A 3 -2.63 -7.71 38.15
C ARG A 3 -3.96 -8.26 37.63
N PRO A 4 -5.10 -7.84 38.19
CA PRO A 4 -6.42 -8.32 37.77
C PRO A 4 -6.71 -7.96 36.31
N LYS A 5 -7.46 -8.81 35.61
CA LYS A 5 -7.78 -8.68 34.17
C LYS A 5 -8.40 -7.32 33.79
N SER A 6 -9.10 -6.65 34.72
CA SER A 6 -9.66 -5.30 34.51
C SER A 6 -8.58 -4.22 34.31
N TYR A 7 -7.41 -4.38 34.92
CA TYR A 7 -6.27 -3.46 34.77
C TYR A 7 -5.82 -3.35 33.31
N TYR A 8 -5.76 -4.49 32.61
CA TYR A 8 -5.39 -4.52 31.19
C TYR A 8 -6.49 -3.96 30.30
N LYS A 9 -7.76 -4.12 30.68
CA LYS A 9 -8.92 -3.58 29.95
C LYS A 9 -8.91 -2.04 29.91
N GLU A 10 -8.69 -1.38 31.05
CA GLU A 10 -8.59 0.10 31.10
C GLU A 10 -7.39 0.62 30.31
N LYS A 11 -6.24 -0.06 30.42
CA LYS A 11 -5.04 0.30 29.65
C LYS A 11 -5.26 0.15 28.14
N THR A 12 -6.00 -0.87 27.71
CA THR A 12 -6.32 -1.05 26.28
C THR A 12 -7.23 0.05 25.74
N TYR A 13 -8.25 0.48 26.49
CA TYR A 13 -9.11 1.58 26.04
C TYR A 13 -8.33 2.88 25.84
N ARG A 14 -7.43 3.19 26.76
CA ARG A 14 -6.57 4.37 26.65
C ARG A 14 -5.67 4.30 25.42
N ILE A 15 -5.11 3.12 25.11
CA ILE A 15 -4.31 2.92 23.90
C ILE A 15 -5.17 3.13 22.65
N LEU A 16 -6.39 2.57 22.61
CA LEU A 16 -7.31 2.73 21.49
C LEU A 16 -7.69 4.20 21.27
N GLU A 17 -7.96 4.94 22.34
CA GLU A 17 -8.25 6.38 22.30
C GLU A 17 -7.07 7.17 21.72
N TYR A 18 -5.85 6.91 22.19
CA TYR A 18 -4.65 7.54 21.63
C TYR A 18 -4.41 7.20 20.16
N VAL A 19 -4.64 5.94 19.77
CA VAL A 19 -4.52 5.49 18.37
C VAL A 19 -5.55 6.20 17.50
N ASP A 20 -6.78 6.37 17.97
CA ASP A 20 -7.83 7.08 17.24
C ASP A 20 -7.49 8.56 17.04
N ILE A 21 -7.05 9.25 18.10
CA ILE A 21 -6.60 10.65 18.04
C ILE A 21 -5.43 10.81 17.05
N LEU A 22 -4.42 9.93 17.12
CA LEU A 22 -3.30 9.96 16.18
C LEU A 22 -3.77 9.70 14.74
N SER A 23 -4.62 8.70 14.54
CA SER A 23 -5.18 8.33 13.23
C SER A 23 -5.93 9.51 12.60
N ASN A 24 -6.78 10.19 13.38
CA ASN A 24 -7.53 11.36 12.93
C ASN A 24 -6.61 12.54 12.59
N LYS A 25 -5.56 12.78 13.39
CA LYS A 25 -4.57 13.82 13.11
C LYS A 25 -3.77 13.54 11.83
N ILE A 26 -3.46 12.27 11.56
CA ILE A 26 -2.78 11.84 10.32
C ILE A 26 -3.74 11.96 9.12
N LYS A 27 -5.01 11.55 9.25
CA LYS A 27 -6.03 11.67 8.19
C LYS A 27 -6.31 13.11 7.79
N GLY A 28 -6.29 14.05 8.74
CA GLY A 28 -6.56 15.47 8.50
C GLY A 28 -5.42 16.24 7.82
N ARG A 29 -4.19 15.67 7.78
CA ARG A 29 -3.06 16.31 7.10
C ARG A 29 -3.19 16.12 5.58
N LYS A 30 -3.20 17.23 4.85
CA LYS A 30 -3.09 17.21 3.39
C LYS A 30 -1.72 16.65 3.00
N LYS A 31 -1.70 15.56 2.23
CA LYS A 31 -0.46 14.97 1.71
C LYS A 31 0.27 15.94 0.79
N THR A 32 1.60 15.98 0.89
CA THR A 32 2.45 16.71 -0.06
C THR A 32 2.40 16.02 -1.43
N GLU A 33 2.80 16.73 -2.48
CA GLU A 33 2.88 16.13 -3.81
C GLU A 33 3.91 15.00 -3.87
N GLU A 34 5.00 15.09 -3.10
CA GLU A 34 6.01 14.03 -2.97
C GLU A 34 5.44 12.78 -2.29
N GLU A 35 4.69 12.95 -1.19
CA GLU A 35 4.01 11.86 -0.49
C GLU A 35 3.02 11.14 -1.42
N LYS A 36 2.25 11.90 -2.22
CA LYS A 36 1.33 11.34 -3.22
C LYS A 36 2.06 10.60 -4.34
N MET A 37 3.16 11.16 -4.85
CA MET A 37 3.97 10.48 -5.87
C MET A 37 4.54 9.17 -5.36
N MET A 38 5.03 9.16 -4.12
CA MET A 38 5.56 7.95 -3.50
C MET A 38 4.48 6.91 -3.24
N GLU A 39 3.30 7.34 -2.79
CA GLU A 39 2.14 6.46 -2.66
C GLU A 39 1.71 5.86 -4.00
N ASN A 40 1.66 6.65 -5.08
CA ASN A 40 1.35 6.15 -6.41
C ASN A 40 2.40 5.14 -6.92
N LEU A 41 3.69 5.39 -6.65
CA LEU A 41 4.76 4.44 -6.98
C LEU A 41 4.59 3.11 -6.23
N LYS A 42 4.30 3.16 -4.93
CA LYS A 42 4.04 1.97 -4.11
C LYS A 42 2.84 1.18 -4.63
N ARG A 43 1.74 1.87 -4.92
CA ARG A 43 0.54 1.25 -5.49
C ARG A 43 0.81 0.57 -6.83
N ALA A 44 1.58 1.19 -7.72
CA ALA A 44 1.94 0.59 -8.99
C ALA A 44 2.82 -0.66 -8.83
N HIS A 45 3.71 -0.68 -7.83
CA HIS A 45 4.51 -1.86 -7.50
C HIS A 45 3.66 -3.00 -6.94
N GLU A 46 2.71 -2.70 -6.05
CA GLU A 46 1.75 -3.68 -5.51
C GLU A 46 0.86 -4.25 -6.63
N GLU A 47 0.37 -3.39 -7.53
CA GLU A 47 -0.40 -3.78 -8.71
C GLU A 47 0.41 -4.74 -9.58
N TRP A 48 1.67 -4.41 -9.89
CA TRP A 48 2.55 -5.29 -10.66
C TRP A 48 2.71 -6.66 -9.98
N LYS A 49 3.02 -6.70 -8.69
CA LYS A 49 3.12 -7.97 -7.94
C LYS A 49 1.83 -8.79 -7.97
N ASN A 50 0.69 -8.13 -7.87
CA ASN A 50 -0.61 -8.79 -7.95
C ASN A 50 -0.86 -9.37 -9.35
N LYS A 51 -0.42 -8.69 -10.42
CA LYS A 51 -0.51 -9.22 -11.79
C LYS A 51 0.48 -10.36 -12.05
N GLU A 52 1.66 -10.33 -11.44
CA GLU A 52 2.59 -11.48 -11.45
C GLU A 52 1.95 -12.71 -10.84
N ILE A 53 1.34 -12.56 -9.64
CA ILE A 53 0.61 -13.64 -9.00
C ILE A 53 -0.53 -14.13 -9.89
N TYR A 54 -1.36 -13.23 -10.41
CA TYR A 54 -2.48 -13.59 -11.30
C TYR A 54 -2.01 -14.39 -12.51
N PHE A 55 -0.95 -13.96 -13.19
CA PHE A 55 -0.36 -14.68 -14.32
C PHE A 55 0.15 -16.08 -13.93
N GLN A 56 0.70 -16.26 -12.73
CA GLN A 56 1.12 -17.59 -12.27
C GLN A 56 -0.05 -18.55 -11.97
N TRP A 57 -1.22 -18.01 -11.62
CA TRP A 57 -2.38 -18.80 -11.22
C TRP A 57 -3.40 -19.02 -12.33
N VAL A 58 -3.38 -18.22 -13.40
CA VAL A 58 -4.34 -18.36 -14.49
C VAL A 58 -4.09 -19.68 -15.23
N THR A 59 -5.15 -20.49 -15.37
CA THR A 59 -5.10 -21.78 -16.07
C THR A 59 -6.02 -21.84 -17.28
N ASP A 60 -6.97 -20.92 -17.37
CA ASP A 60 -7.87 -20.78 -18.51
C ASP A 60 -7.08 -20.21 -19.71
N PRO A 61 -6.93 -20.96 -20.82
CA PRO A 61 -6.20 -20.52 -22.00
C PRO A 61 -6.70 -19.18 -22.56
N ASP A 62 -8.00 -18.92 -22.49
CA ASP A 62 -8.61 -17.70 -23.03
C ASP A 62 -8.25 -16.45 -22.19
N LEU A 63 -7.74 -16.65 -20.97
CA LEU A 63 -7.35 -15.59 -20.04
C LEU A 63 -5.82 -15.41 -19.96
N VAL A 64 -5.02 -16.32 -20.51
CA VAL A 64 -3.55 -16.26 -20.44
C VAL A 64 -3.03 -14.99 -21.13
N ASP A 65 -3.47 -14.74 -22.36
CA ASP A 65 -3.03 -13.56 -23.13
C ASP A 65 -3.40 -12.24 -22.42
N HIS A 66 -4.60 -12.20 -21.84
CA HIS A 66 -5.02 -11.07 -21.02
C HIS A 66 -4.13 -10.90 -19.78
N ALA A 67 -3.79 -11.99 -19.09
CA ALA A 67 -2.90 -11.95 -17.94
C ALA A 67 -1.48 -11.48 -18.29
N ILE A 68 -0.95 -11.87 -19.45
CA ILE A 68 0.33 -11.38 -19.97
C ILE A 68 0.26 -9.87 -20.20
N TYR A 69 -0.77 -9.39 -20.89
CA TYR A 69 -0.94 -7.97 -21.16
C TYR A 69 -1.01 -7.13 -19.87
N GLU A 70 -1.81 -7.56 -18.90
CA GLU A 70 -1.96 -6.86 -17.62
C GLU A 70 -0.66 -6.85 -16.80
N LEU A 71 0.11 -7.94 -16.85
CA LEU A 71 1.43 -8.03 -16.23
C LEU A 71 2.41 -7.02 -16.87
N GLU A 72 2.49 -6.98 -18.20
CA GLU A 72 3.38 -6.05 -18.89
C GLU A 72 2.97 -4.58 -18.66
N ALA A 73 1.68 -4.28 -18.75
CA ALA A 73 1.15 -2.94 -18.55
C ALA A 73 1.45 -2.41 -17.14
N SER A 74 1.23 -3.23 -16.11
CA SER A 74 1.51 -2.86 -14.72
C SER A 74 3.01 -2.64 -14.46
N LYS A 75 3.88 -3.47 -15.04
CA LYS A 75 5.35 -3.30 -14.98
C LYS A 75 5.81 -2.00 -15.65
N ILE A 76 5.30 -1.71 -16.86
CA ILE A 76 5.62 -0.47 -17.59
C ILE A 76 5.20 0.76 -16.76
N LYS A 77 3.99 0.73 -16.18
CA LYS A 77 3.48 1.79 -15.30
C LYS A 77 4.39 2.03 -14.10
N TYR A 78 4.81 0.97 -13.40
CA TYR A 78 5.74 1.07 -12.27
C TYR A 78 7.08 1.69 -12.69
N ILE A 79 7.69 1.21 -13.77
CA ILE A 79 8.98 1.72 -14.28
C ILE A 79 8.87 3.21 -14.66
N TYR A 80 7.78 3.60 -15.33
CA TYR A 80 7.53 5.00 -15.67
C TYR A 80 7.46 5.89 -14.42
N LEU A 81 6.67 5.49 -13.42
CA LEU A 81 6.54 6.25 -12.17
C LEU A 81 7.87 6.31 -11.40
N LEU A 82 8.64 5.22 -11.39
CA LEU A 82 9.96 5.18 -10.77
C LEU A 82 10.92 6.18 -11.41
N LYS A 83 10.91 6.28 -12.76
CA LYS A 83 11.68 7.30 -13.49
C LYS A 83 11.24 8.71 -13.07
N LYS A 84 9.93 8.98 -12.98
CA LYS A 84 9.40 10.29 -12.58
C LYS A 84 9.75 10.70 -11.15
N VAL A 85 9.78 9.76 -10.21
CA VAL A 85 10.23 10.01 -8.84
C VAL A 85 11.73 10.35 -8.82
N ARG A 86 12.55 9.60 -9.56
CA ARG A 86 14.00 9.84 -9.66
C ARG A 86 14.35 11.17 -10.31
N GLU A 87 13.64 11.56 -11.37
CA GLU A 87 13.80 12.86 -12.04
C GLU A 87 13.58 14.05 -11.08
N ARG A 88 12.74 13.87 -10.06
CA ARG A 88 12.43 14.90 -9.05
C ARG A 88 13.35 14.86 -7.83
N ASN A 89 14.37 13.99 -7.80
CA ASN A 89 15.25 13.75 -6.66
C ASN A 89 14.51 13.39 -5.35
N ILE A 90 13.30 12.83 -5.47
CA ILE A 90 12.53 12.32 -4.33
C ILE A 90 13.19 11.00 -3.91
N ARG A 91 13.67 10.93 -2.67
CA ARG A 91 14.34 9.74 -2.09
C ARG A 91 13.47 9.06 -1.05
#